data_AF-A0A1S7TM62-F1
#
_entry.id   AF-A0A1S7TM62-F1
#
_cell.length_a   1.000
_cell.length_b   1.000
_cell.length_c   1.000
_cell.angle_alpha   90.00
_cell.angle_beta   90.00
_cell.angle_gamma   90.00
#
_symmetry.space_group_name_H-M   'P 1'
#
loop_
_entity.id
_entity.type
_entity.pdbx_description
1 polymer ?
#
loop_
_entity_poly.entity_id
_entity_poly.type
_entity_poly.pdbx_seq_one_letter_code
_entity_poly.pdbx_strand_id
1 'polypeptide(L)'
;MSESCPVLTPAERQVQAILERTEAAMMATIHAALERASKEVTEAFRAVDSDMQPPPHDYFAAVAHQQLFLMLCGADPKTFEGGDPEIAGHIIRNAQNISDHYWKKTPAAADVPGK
;
A
#
# COMPACT_ATOMS: atom_id res chain seq x y z
N MET A 1 3.71 10.48 33.21
CA MET A 1 3.05 9.21 33.60
C MET A 1 3.54 8.16 32.64
N SER A 2 4.21 7.12 33.14
CA SER A 2 4.80 6.09 32.28
C SER A 2 3.70 5.21 31.72
N GLU A 3 3.28 5.50 30.49
CA GLU A 3 2.51 4.61 29.62
C GLU A 3 3.38 3.38 29.33
N SER A 4 3.50 2.48 30.30
CA SER A 4 4.21 1.22 30.13
C SER A 4 3.42 0.41 29.12
N CYS A 5 3.97 0.20 27.92
CA CYS A 5 3.41 -0.73 26.95
C CYS A 5 3.04 -2.04 27.68
N PRO A 6 1.79 -2.51 27.58
CA PRO A 6 1.35 -3.66 28.34
C PRO A 6 2.17 -4.89 27.96
N VAL A 7 2.72 -5.58 28.97
CA VAL A 7 3.44 -6.83 28.75
C VAL A 7 2.42 -7.91 28.43
N LEU A 8 2.41 -8.36 27.17
CA LEU A 8 1.53 -9.44 26.72
C LEU A 8 1.75 -10.71 27.53
N THR A 9 0.67 -11.42 27.84
CA THR A 9 0.71 -12.77 28.40
C THR A 9 1.39 -13.75 27.42
N PRO A 10 1.86 -14.93 27.89
CA PRO A 10 2.41 -15.94 26.99
C PRO A 10 1.48 -16.33 25.84
N ALA A 11 0.17 -16.43 26.09
CA ALA A 11 -0.83 -16.77 25.08
C ALA A 11 -0.99 -15.64 24.04
N GLU A 12 -1.09 -14.39 24.49
CA GLU A 12 -1.17 -13.23 23.58
C GLU A 12 0.08 -13.09 22.71
N ARG A 13 1.28 -13.38 23.25
CA ARG A 13 2.52 -13.41 22.46
C ARG A 13 2.49 -14.48 21.37
N GLN A 14 1.92 -15.65 21.65
CA GLN A 14 1.78 -16.71 20.65
C GLN A 14 0.82 -16.28 19.53
N VAL A 15 -0.31 -15.65 19.88
CA VAL A 15 -1.26 -15.12 18.89
C VAL A 15 -0.60 -14.02 18.05
N GLN A 16 0.08 -13.07 18.67
CA GLN A 16 0.79 -12.00 17.96
C GLN A 16 1.83 -12.57 16.97
N ALA A 17 2.63 -13.55 17.40
CA ALA A 17 3.60 -14.20 16.52
C ALA A 17 2.95 -14.96 15.34
N ILE A 18 1.74 -15.50 15.53
CA ILE A 18 0.96 -16.12 14.44
C ILE A 18 0.48 -15.06 13.45
N LEU A 19 0.01 -13.90 13.92
CA LEU A 19 -0.44 -12.82 13.06
C LEU A 19 0.74 -12.25 12.26
N GLU A 20 1.82 -11.85 12.93
CA GLU A 20 2.99 -11.26 12.30
C GLU A 20 3.60 -12.15 11.21
N ARG A 21 3.78 -13.44 11.47
CA ARG A 21 4.33 -14.35 10.45
C ARG A 21 3.39 -14.52 9.27
N THR A 22 2.08 -14.52 9.52
CA THR A 22 1.06 -14.69 8.47
C THR A 22 0.98 -13.44 7.61
N GLU A 23 0.98 -12.27 8.23
CA GLU A 23 1.02 -10.97 7.55
C GLU A 23 2.29 -10.82 6.71
N ALA A 24 3.46 -11.19 7.26
CA ALA A 24 4.71 -11.16 6.52
C ALA A 24 4.68 -12.10 5.29
N ALA A 25 4.15 -13.31 5.45
CA ALA A 25 4.01 -14.26 4.33
C ALA A 25 3.02 -13.77 3.26
N MET A 26 1.91 -13.16 3.68
CA MET A 26 0.94 -12.53 2.79
C MET A 26 1.60 -11.40 1.98
N MET A 27 2.31 -10.48 2.65
CA MET A 27 2.99 -9.37 1.99
C MET A 27 4.09 -9.84 1.04
N ALA A 28 4.85 -10.87 1.41
CA ALA A 28 5.84 -11.48 0.51
C ALA A 28 5.19 -12.04 -0.77
N THR A 29 4.01 -12.66 -0.63
CA THR A 29 3.23 -13.17 -1.76
C THR A 29 2.74 -12.05 -2.67
N ILE A 30 2.26 -10.95 -2.10
CA ILE A 30 1.81 -9.77 -2.86
C ILE A 30 2.99 -9.18 -3.66
N HIS A 31 4.14 -8.95 -3.03
CA HIS A 31 5.32 -8.43 -3.73
C HIS A 31 5.76 -9.34 -4.89
N ALA A 32 5.79 -10.66 -4.66
CA ALA A 32 6.12 -11.61 -5.72
C ALA A 32 5.12 -11.57 -6.89
N ALA A 33 3.83 -11.36 -6.61
CA ALA A 33 2.79 -11.23 -7.63
C ALA A 33 2.97 -9.95 -8.47
N LEU A 34 3.33 -8.83 -7.84
CA LEU A 34 3.57 -7.55 -8.53
C LEU A 34 4.78 -7.66 -9.49
N GLU A 35 5.90 -8.20 -9.01
CA GLU A 35 7.10 -8.44 -9.81
C GLU A 35 6.82 -9.37 -11.00
N ARG A 36 6.08 -10.45 -10.74
CA ARG A 36 5.67 -11.40 -11.77
C ARG A 36 4.83 -10.72 -12.85
N ALA A 37 3.81 -9.94 -12.49
CA ALA A 37 2.94 -9.25 -13.44
C ALA A 37 3.71 -8.26 -14.32
N SER A 38 4.63 -7.49 -13.71
CA SER A 38 5.52 -6.55 -14.40
C SER A 38 6.42 -7.25 -15.43
N LYS A 39 6.99 -8.41 -15.06
CA LYS A 39 7.80 -9.22 -15.97
C LYS A 39 6.97 -9.83 -17.10
N GLU A 40 5.82 -10.43 -16.78
CA GLU A 40 4.95 -11.09 -17.76
C GLU A 40 4.45 -10.10 -18.82
N VAL A 41 4.01 -8.89 -18.44
CA VAL A 41 3.56 -7.89 -19.43
C VAL A 41 4.72 -7.42 -20.32
N THR A 42 5.91 -7.28 -19.75
CA THR A 42 7.12 -6.90 -20.49
C THR A 42 7.49 -7.96 -21.53
N GLU A 43 7.47 -9.24 -21.14
CA GLU A 43 7.74 -10.36 -22.04
C GLU A 43 6.66 -10.48 -23.13
N ALA A 44 5.38 -10.30 -22.77
CA ALA A 44 4.28 -10.33 -23.72
C ALA A 44 4.37 -9.21 -24.77
N PHE A 45 4.74 -7.98 -24.36
CA PHE A 45 4.92 -6.86 -25.29
C PHE A 45 6.08 -7.12 -26.27
N ARG A 46 7.19 -7.68 -25.79
CA ARG A 46 8.31 -8.10 -26.65
C ARG A 46 7.89 -9.20 -27.62
N ALA A 47 7.08 -10.16 -27.18
CA ALA A 47 6.65 -11.30 -28.01
C ALA A 47 5.75 -10.90 -29.19
N VAL A 48 5.11 -9.73 -29.12
CA VAL A 48 4.27 -9.18 -30.20
C VAL A 48 4.94 -8.02 -30.94
N ASP A 49 6.25 -7.81 -30.75
CA ASP A 49 7.03 -6.71 -31.31
C ASP A 49 6.34 -5.34 -31.12
N SER A 50 5.75 -5.13 -29.94
CA SER A 50 5.03 -3.90 -29.64
C SER A 50 5.99 -2.73 -29.48
N ASP A 51 5.72 -1.63 -30.18
CA ASP A 51 6.40 -0.34 -29.98
C ASP A 51 5.94 0.38 -28.70
N MET A 52 4.91 -0.13 -28.02
CA MET A 52 4.43 0.44 -26.77
C MET A 52 5.37 0.12 -25.61
N GLN A 53 5.51 1.07 -24.69
CA GLN A 53 6.22 0.84 -23.44
C GLN A 53 5.35 -0.01 -22.48
N PRO A 54 5.87 -1.12 -21.93
CA PRO A 54 5.17 -1.87 -20.89
C PRO A 54 4.94 -0.99 -19.64
N PRO A 55 3.81 -1.19 -18.92
CA PRO A 55 3.58 -0.49 -17.65
C PRO A 55 4.72 -0.76 -16.65
N PRO A 56 5.11 0.25 -15.84
CA PRO A 56 6.10 0.05 -14.78
C PRO A 56 5.54 -0.82 -13.65
N HIS A 57 6.41 -1.35 -12.78
CA HIS A 57 6.00 -2.12 -11.60
C HIS A 57 4.92 -1.41 -10.77
N ASP A 58 5.07 -0.10 -10.54
CA ASP A 58 4.16 0.69 -9.70
C ASP A 58 2.74 0.80 -10.27
N TYR A 59 2.56 0.55 -11.58
CA TYR A 59 1.23 0.42 -12.17
C TYR A 59 0.45 -0.73 -11.50
N PHE A 60 1.07 -1.90 -11.34
CA PHE A 60 0.42 -3.06 -10.73
C PHE A 60 0.21 -2.84 -9.22
N ALA A 61 1.14 -2.14 -8.55
CA ALA A 61 0.94 -1.75 -7.16
C ALA A 61 -0.28 -0.83 -7.00
N ALA A 62 -0.49 0.13 -7.91
CA ALA A 62 -1.66 0.99 -7.92
C ALA A 62 -2.96 0.21 -8.20
N VAL A 63 -2.94 -0.75 -9.14
CA VAL A 63 -4.07 -1.65 -9.40
C VAL A 63 -4.44 -2.46 -8.16
N ALA A 64 -3.46 -3.08 -7.50
CA ALA A 64 -3.68 -3.83 -6.27
C ALA A 64 -4.23 -2.94 -5.15
N HIS A 65 -3.64 -1.75 -4.95
CA HIS A 65 -4.11 -0.78 -3.96
C HIS A 65 -5.57 -0.36 -4.20
N GLN A 66 -5.96 -0.08 -5.45
CA GLN A 66 -7.34 0.25 -5.80
C GLN A 66 -8.31 -0.88 -5.45
N GLN A 67 -7.96 -2.12 -5.79
CA GLN A 67 -8.81 -3.29 -5.51
C GLN A 67 -8.96 -3.54 -4.00
N LEU A 68 -7.89 -3.38 -3.22
CA LEU A 68 -7.94 -3.48 -1.76
C LEU A 68 -8.75 -2.34 -1.13
N PHE A 69 -8.64 -1.12 -1.67
CA PHE A 69 -9.45 0.00 -1.22
C PHE A 69 -10.95 -0.28 -1.41
N LEU A 70 -11.35 -0.80 -2.59
CA LEU A 70 -12.73 -1.18 -2.86
C LEU A 70 -13.22 -2.28 -1.91
N MET A 71 -12.40 -3.31 -1.71
CA MET A 71 -12.71 -4.39 -0.77
C MET A 71 -12.94 -3.87 0.65
N LEU A 72 -12.09 -2.97 1.14
CA LEU A 72 -12.23 -2.36 2.47
C LEU A 72 -13.49 -1.50 2.57
N CYS A 73 -13.87 -0.82 1.49
CA CYS A 73 -15.10 -0.03 1.44
C CYS A 73 -16.35 -0.87 1.19
N GLY A 74 -16.24 -2.18 0.95
CA GLY A 74 -17.37 -3.04 0.59
C GLY A 74 -17.92 -2.82 -0.84
N ALA A 75 -17.17 -2.15 -1.70
CA ALA A 75 -17.56 -1.89 -3.09
C ALA A 75 -17.36 -3.11 -3.98
N ASP A 76 -18.11 -3.18 -5.08
CA ASP A 76 -17.88 -4.15 -6.14
C ASP A 76 -16.56 -3.83 -6.87
N PRO A 77 -15.60 -4.78 -6.95
CA PRO A 77 -14.28 -4.54 -7.55
C PRO A 77 -14.29 -4.30 -9.06
N LYS A 78 -15.39 -4.62 -9.75
CA LYS A 78 -15.55 -4.48 -11.21
C LYS A 78 -16.33 -3.22 -11.58
N THR A 79 -17.40 -2.91 -10.84
CA THR A 79 -18.26 -1.74 -11.15
C THR A 79 -17.92 -0.52 -10.31
N PHE A 80 -17.16 -0.68 -9.22
CA PHE A 80 -16.85 0.35 -8.22
C PHE A 80 -18.07 0.81 -7.38
N GLU A 81 -19.24 0.21 -7.59
CA GLU A 81 -20.48 0.61 -6.92
C GLU A 81 -20.67 -0.06 -5.56
N GLY A 82 -21.58 0.48 -4.74
CA GLY A 82 -22.02 -0.14 -3.50
C GLY A 82 -21.10 0.04 -2.29
N GLY A 83 -20.00 0.78 -2.43
CA GLY A 83 -19.08 1.06 -1.33
C GLY A 83 -19.62 2.04 -0.28
N ASP A 84 -19.09 1.93 0.94
CA ASP A 84 -19.38 2.80 2.06
C ASP A 84 -18.49 4.07 2.01
N PRO A 85 -19.09 5.27 1.79
CA PRO A 85 -18.33 6.51 1.70
C PRO A 85 -17.75 6.98 3.04
N GLU A 86 -18.32 6.57 4.19
CA GLU A 86 -17.76 6.90 5.50
C GLU A 86 -16.45 6.14 5.73
N ILE A 87 -16.44 4.83 5.46
CA ILE A 87 -15.24 3.99 5.53
C ILE A 87 -14.17 4.53 4.56
N ALA A 88 -14.56 4.82 3.31
CA ALA A 88 -13.67 5.42 2.33
C ALA A 88 -13.01 6.70 2.87
N GLY A 89 -13.82 7.59 3.46
CA GLY A 89 -13.33 8.82 4.07
C GLY A 89 -12.33 8.59 5.21
N HIS A 90 -12.55 7.56 6.05
CA HIS A 90 -11.61 7.21 7.12
C HIS A 90 -10.27 6.71 6.57
N ILE A 91 -10.28 5.85 5.55
CA ILE A 91 -9.05 5.31 4.93
C ILE A 91 -8.25 6.45 4.29
N ILE A 92 -8.92 7.34 3.55
CA ILE A 92 -8.27 8.49 2.91
C ILE A 92 -7.62 9.40 3.95
N ARG A 93 -8.34 9.74 5.03
CA ARG A 93 -7.77 10.55 6.13
C ARG A 93 -6.59 9.86 6.80
N ASN A 94 -6.64 8.54 6.97
CA ASN A 94 -5.52 7.79 7.51
C ASN A 94 -4.27 7.90 6.61
N ALA A 95 -4.44 7.74 5.29
CA ALA A 95 -3.33 7.92 4.34
C ALA A 95 -2.76 9.36 4.35
N GLN A 96 -3.63 10.37 4.44
CA GLN A 96 -3.23 11.77 4.61
C GLN A 96 -2.42 11.97 5.89
N ASN A 97 -2.89 11.44 7.03
CA ASN A 97 -2.18 11.52 8.30
C ASN A 97 -0.80 10.85 8.23
N ILE A 98 -0.68 9.71 7.55
CA ILE A 98 0.63 9.05 7.35
C ILE A 98 1.58 9.98 6.60
N SER A 99 1.10 10.58 5.51
CA SER A 99 1.88 11.55 4.73
C SER A 99 2.31 12.74 5.58
N ASP A 100 1.38 13.38 6.26
CA ASP A 100 1.63 14.63 7.00
C ASP A 100 2.57 14.43 8.20
N HIS A 101 2.48 13.27 8.88
CA HIS A 101 3.26 13.02 10.09
C HIS A 101 4.61 12.35 9.86
N TYR A 102 4.72 11.46 8.86
CA TYR A 102 5.93 10.64 8.70
C TYR A 102 6.79 11.05 7.50
N TRP A 103 6.23 11.76 6.51
CA TRP A 103 6.98 12.20 5.34
C TRP A 103 7.31 13.68 5.51
N LYS A 104 8.53 13.96 6.00
CA LYS A 104 9.02 15.33 6.16
C LYS A 104 8.94 16.06 4.82
N LYS A 105 8.15 17.14 4.73
CA LYS A 105 8.44 18.20 3.76
C LYS A 105 9.72 18.87 4.24
N THR A 106 10.86 18.55 3.65
CA THR A 106 12.05 19.40 3.79
C THR A 106 11.62 20.79 3.33
N PRO A 107 11.71 21.84 4.17
CA PRO A 107 11.50 23.19 3.67
C PRO A 107 12.48 23.37 2.52
N ALA A 108 11.99 23.66 1.32
CA ALA A 108 12.85 24.17 0.26
C ALA A 108 13.65 25.30 0.90
N ALA A 109 14.99 25.20 0.83
CA ALA A 109 15.90 26.15 1.46
C ALA A 109 15.35 27.55 1.22
N ALA A 110 15.00 28.25 2.30
CA ALA A 110 14.65 29.64 2.22
C ALA A 110 15.78 30.33 1.46
N ASP A 111 15.44 30.94 0.32
CA ASP A 111 16.32 31.88 -0.36
C ASP A 111 16.79 32.88 0.69
N VAL A 112 18.04 32.71 1.16
CA VAL A 112 18.72 33.72 1.95
C VAL A 112 19.16 34.78 0.94
N PRO A 113 18.56 35.99 0.93
CA PRO A 113 19.08 37.05 0.09
C PRO A 113 20.43 37.44 0.65
N GLY A 114 21.46 37.40 -0.20
CA GLY A 114 22.83 37.71 0.17
C GLY A 114 22.98 39.05 0.87
N LYS A 115 23.92 39.08 1.81
CA LYS A 115 24.54 40.30 2.34
C LYS A 115 26.04 40.13 2.33
#